data_AF-A0A842QUJ6-F1
#
_entry.id   AF-A0A842QUJ6-F1
#
_cell.length_a   1.000
_cell.length_b   1.000
_cell.length_c   1.000
_cell.angle_alpha   90.00
_cell.angle_beta   90.00
_cell.angle_gamma   90.00
#
_symmetry.space_group_name_H-M   'P 1'
#
loop_
_entity.id
_entity.type
_entity.pdbx_description
1 polymer ?
#
loop_
_entity_poly.entity_id
_entity_poly.type
_entity_poly.pdbx_seq_one_letter_code
_entity_poly.pdbx_strand_id
1 'polypeptide(L)'
;MAQYTTRETVIEFLLGFIVGKLIGSVVSSIPYFEFISDPALSDVFYVEFVNNILAFNGYHYALAIIGGLILVIWRSDELFD
;
A
#
# COMPACT_ATOMS: atom_id res chain seq x y z
N MET A 1 -22.08 -18.45 9.01
CA MET A 1 -21.92 -17.24 9.85
C MET A 1 -21.72 -16.08 8.90
N ALA A 2 -22.66 -15.13 8.83
CA ALA A 2 -22.38 -13.88 8.13
C ALA A 2 -21.37 -13.12 8.99
N GLN A 3 -20.12 -13.07 8.54
CA GLN A 3 -19.07 -12.30 9.20
C GLN A 3 -19.47 -10.83 9.07
N TYR A 4 -20.06 -10.26 10.12
CA TYR A 4 -20.47 -8.87 10.12
C TYR A 4 -19.22 -8.03 9.89
N THR A 5 -19.26 -7.18 8.86
CA THR A 5 -18.25 -6.15 8.63
C THR A 5 -18.23 -5.24 9.85
N THR A 6 -17.33 -5.49 10.80
CA THR A 6 -17.15 -4.63 11.97
C THR A 6 -16.28 -3.44 11.61
N ARG A 7 -16.34 -2.39 12.42
CA ARG A 7 -15.51 -1.19 12.24
C ARG A 7 -14.02 -1.56 12.24
N GLU A 8 -13.62 -2.46 13.12
CA GLU A 8 -12.25 -2.93 13.23
C GLU A 8 -11.80 -3.61 11.92
N THR A 9 -12.64 -4.48 11.34
CA THR A 9 -12.33 -5.15 10.05
C THR A 9 -12.09 -4.15 8.93
N VAL A 10 -12.90 -3.09 8.87
CA VAL A 10 -12.73 -2.05 7.85
C VAL A 10 -11.43 -1.28 8.08
N ILE A 11 -11.12 -0.93 9.33
CA ILE A 11 -9.89 -0.20 9.66
C ILE A 11 -8.65 -1.01 9.26
N GLU A 12 -8.60 -2.30 9.60
CA GLU A 12 -7.48 -3.17 9.21
C GLU A 12 -7.34 -3.32 7.71
N PHE A 13 -8.45 -3.54 7.01
CA PHE A 13 -8.43 -3.58 5.56
C PHE A 13 -7.84 -2.30 4.98
N LEU A 14 -8.30 -1.13 5.46
CA LEU A 14 -7.82 0.16 5.01
C LEU A 14 -6.34 0.39 5.35
N LEU A 15 -5.87 -0.05 6.52
CA LEU A 15 -4.46 0.02 6.89
C LEU A 15 -3.60 -0.82 5.95
N GLY A 16 -3.99 -2.08 5.72
CA GLY A 16 -3.29 -2.97 4.80
C GLY A 16 -3.35 -2.48 3.36
N PHE A 17 -4.46 -1.85 2.97
CA PHE A 17 -4.62 -1.17 1.69
C PHE A 17 -3.63 -0.02 1.51
N ILE A 18 -3.54 0.87 2.49
CA ILE A 18 -2.59 2.00 2.46
C ILE A 18 -1.15 1.48 2.38
N VAL A 19 -0.80 0.49 3.20
CA VAL A 19 0.54 -0.11 3.20
C VAL A 19 0.86 -0.74 1.84
N GLY A 20 -0.05 -1.53 1.27
CA GLY A 20 0.15 -2.13 -0.05
C GLY A 20 0.28 -1.10 -1.16
N LYS A 21 -0.47 0.01 -1.08
CA LYS A 21 -0.37 1.13 -2.02
C LYS A 21 0.99 1.84 -1.90
N LEU A 22 1.49 2.06 -0.68
CA LEU A 22 2.81 2.62 -0.45
C LEU A 22 3.92 1.71 -0.99
N ILE A 23 3.85 0.40 -0.73
CA ILE A 23 4.81 -0.58 -1.25
C ILE A 23 4.82 -0.56 -2.78
N GLY A 24 3.64 -0.59 -3.42
CA GLY A 24 3.55 -0.50 -4.87
C GLY A 24 4.19 0.78 -5.42
N SER A 25 4.00 1.90 -4.73
CA SER A 25 4.58 3.19 -5.11
C SER A 25 6.10 3.21 -4.97
N VAL A 26 6.64 2.63 -3.89
CA VAL A 26 8.08 2.44 -3.67
C VAL A 26 8.68 1.60 -4.79
N VAL A 27 8.08 0.44 -5.10
CA VAL A 27 8.56 -0.46 -6.15
C VAL A 27 8.57 0.22 -7.52
N SER A 28 7.51 0.96 -7.85
CA SER A 28 7.45 1.72 -9.11
C SER A 28 8.44 2.89 -9.18
N SER A 29 8.96 3.34 -8.04
CA SER A 29 9.91 4.46 -7.98
C SER A 29 11.37 4.01 -7.96
N ILE A 30 11.64 2.69 -7.93
CA ILE A 30 13.00 2.11 -7.95
C ILE A 30 13.89 2.69 -9.07
N PRO A 31 13.41 2.87 -10.32
CA PRO A 31 14.26 3.41 -11.39
C PRO A 31 14.82 4.81 -11.10
N TYR A 32 14.18 5.56 -10.18
CA TYR A 32 14.54 6.93 -9.83
C TYR A 32 15.33 7.03 -8.52
N PHE A 33 15.66 5.91 -7.86
CA PHE A 33 16.36 5.93 -6.56
C PHE A 33 17.76 6.53 -6.66
N GLU A 34 18.43 6.39 -7.80
CA GLU A 34 19.73 7.01 -8.05
C GLU A 34 19.67 8.55 -7.97
N PHE A 35 18.51 9.15 -8.23
CA PHE A 35 18.31 10.60 -8.15
C PHE A 35 18.19 11.10 -6.71
N ILE A 36 17.92 10.25 -5.73
CA ILE A 36 17.84 10.64 -4.31
C ILE A 36 19.18 11.20 -3.82
N SER A 37 20.29 10.61 -4.29
CA SER A 37 21.64 11.02 -3.89
C SER A 37 22.17 12.23 -4.63
N ASP A 38 21.52 12.66 -5.71
CA ASP A 38 21.91 13.85 -6.47
C ASP A 38 21.03 15.05 -6.08
N PRO A 39 21.58 16.08 -5.41
CA PRO A 39 20.83 17.26 -5.02
C PRO A 39 20.13 17.97 -6.20
N ALA A 40 20.66 17.86 -7.42
CA ALA A 40 20.08 18.49 -8.60
C ALA A 40 18.89 17.71 -9.19
N LEU A 41 18.75 16.42 -8.85
CA LEU A 41 17.74 15.51 -9.42
C LEU A 41 16.79 14.93 -8.37
N SER A 42 17.05 15.14 -7.08
CA SER A 42 16.23 14.58 -5.99
C SER A 42 14.75 15.01 -6.08
N ASP A 43 14.45 16.22 -6.56
CA ASP A 43 13.09 16.69 -6.83
C ASP A 43 12.34 15.79 -7.82
N VAL A 44 13.03 15.24 -8.84
CA VAL A 44 12.43 14.32 -9.82
C VAL A 44 11.97 13.05 -9.13
N PHE A 45 12.79 12.49 -8.24
CA PHE A 45 12.41 11.31 -7.47
C PHE A 45 11.15 11.57 -6.63
N TYR A 46 11.09 12.69 -5.91
CA TYR A 46 9.94 13.01 -5.07
C TYR A 46 8.66 13.21 -5.88
N VAL A 47 8.75 13.88 -7.03
CA VAL A 47 7.61 14.07 -7.94
C VAL A 47 7.09 12.73 -8.45
N GLU A 48 7.97 11.86 -8.94
CA GLU A 48 7.57 10.55 -9.46
C GLU A 48 7.01 9.64 -8.35
N PHE A 49 7.59 9.69 -7.15
CA PHE A 49 7.08 8.95 -6.00
C PHE A 49 5.66 9.39 -5.61
N VAL A 50 5.40 10.70 -5.55
CA VAL A 50 4.07 11.26 -5.26
C VAL A 50 3.09 10.91 -6.39
N ASN A 51 3.51 11.02 -7.66
CA ASN A 51 2.69 10.60 -8.80
C ASN A 51 2.31 9.13 -8.70
N ASN A 52 3.25 8.25 -8.33
CA ASN A 52 2.98 6.83 -8.13
C ASN A 52 1.99 6.56 -6.98
N ILE A 53 2.09 7.30 -5.88
CA ILE A 53 1.12 7.22 -4.77
C ILE A 53 -0.28 7.62 -5.22
N LEU A 54 -0.41 8.69 -5.99
CA LEU A 54 -1.71 9.22 -6.42
C LEU A 54 -2.26 8.54 -7.68
N ALA A 55 -1.42 7.81 -8.42
CA ALA A 55 -1.80 7.18 -9.68
C ALA A 55 -2.88 6.11 -9.48
N PHE A 56 -3.86 6.10 -10.40
CA PHE A 56 -4.83 5.01 -10.52
C PHE A 56 -4.22 3.79 -11.24
N ASN A 57 -3.19 3.21 -10.64
CA ASN A 57 -2.42 2.10 -11.21
C ASN A 57 -2.93 0.75 -10.69
N GLY A 58 -3.48 -0.09 -11.57
CA GLY A 58 -4.07 -1.38 -11.23
C GLY A 58 -3.14 -2.32 -10.45
N TYR A 59 -1.83 -2.29 -10.72
CA TYR A 59 -0.85 -3.09 -9.96
C TYR A 59 -0.78 -2.65 -8.49
N HIS A 60 -0.77 -1.34 -8.23
CA HIS A 60 -0.75 -0.83 -6.86
C HIS A 60 -2.05 -1.15 -6.12
N TYR A 61 -3.20 -1.07 -6.80
CA TYR A 61 -4.48 -1.44 -6.20
C TYR A 61 -4.56 -2.94 -5.90
N ALA A 62 -3.99 -3.80 -6.76
CA ALA A 62 -3.90 -5.22 -6.48
C ALA A 62 -3.09 -5.50 -5.20
N LEU A 63 -1.91 -4.87 -5.07
CA LEU A 63 -1.09 -4.98 -3.85
C LEU A 63 -1.81 -4.42 -2.61
N ALA A 64 -2.50 -3.30 -2.75
CA ALA A 64 -3.30 -2.70 -1.69
C ALA A 64 -4.42 -3.66 -1.22
N ILE A 65 -5.18 -4.24 -2.16
CA ILE A 65 -6.23 -5.20 -1.84
C ILE A 65 -5.65 -6.44 -1.13
N ILE A 66 -4.55 -7.00 -1.65
CA ILE A 66 -3.87 -8.14 -1.03
C ILE A 66 -3.43 -7.81 0.40
N GLY A 67 -2.78 -6.66 0.61
CA GLY A 67 -2.36 -6.20 1.94
C GLY A 67 -3.53 -6.03 2.90
N GLY A 68 -4.64 -5.44 2.45
CA GLY A 68 -5.85 -5.29 3.24
C GLY A 68 -6.48 -6.63 3.62
N LEU A 69 -6.53 -7.59 2.69
CA LEU A 69 -7.06 -8.93 2.95
C LEU A 69 -6.18 -9.70 3.94
N ILE A 70 -4.85 -9.61 3.84
CA ILE A 70 -3.93 -10.30 4.77
C ILE A 70 -4.19 -9.88 6.22
N LEU A 71 -4.31 -8.57 6.49
CA LEU A 71 -4.55 -8.10 7.85
C LEU A 71 -5.90 -8.56 8.40
N VAL A 72 -6.94 -8.52 7.57
CA VAL A 72 -8.28 -8.98 7.96
C VAL A 72 -8.30 -10.48 8.27
N ILE A 73 -7.62 -11.29 7.44
CA ILE A 73 -7.53 -12.75 7.65
C ILE A 73 -6.76 -13.05 8.93
N TRP A 74 -5.61 -12.41 9.13
CA TRP A 74 -4.78 -12.64 10.31
C TRP A 74 -5.54 -12.38 11.62
N ARG A 75 -6.26 -11.26 11.74
CA ARG A 75 -7.08 -11.05 12.95
C ARG A 75 -8.21 -12.07 13.07
N SER A 76 -8.78 -12.50 11.95
CA SER A 76 -9.82 -13.54 12.03
C SER A 76 -9.28 -14.82 12.65
N ASP A 77 -8.06 -15.23 12.31
CA ASP A 77 -7.42 -16.40 12.93
C ASP A 77 -7.17 -16.17 14.44
N GLU A 78 -6.71 -14.97 14.85
CA GLU A 78 -6.53 -14.63 16.27
C GLU A 78 -7.83 -14.63 17.09
N LEU A 79 -8.99 -14.48 16.46
CA LEU A 79 -10.30 -14.55 17.12
C LEU A 79 -10.83 -15.99 17.25
N PHE A 80 -10.24 -16.94 16.53
CA PHE A 80 -10.64 -18.35 16.53
C PHE A 80 -9.66 -19.29 17.25
N ASP A 81 -8.46 -18.81 17.60
CA ASP A 81 -7.52 -19.43 18.55
C ASP A 81 -7.84 -19.08 20.02
#